data_AF-A0A929X7U7-F1
#
_entry.id   AF-A0A929X7U7-F1
#
_cell.length_a   1.000
_cell.length_b   1.000
_cell.length_c   1.000
_cell.angle_alpha   90.00
_cell.angle_beta   90.00
_cell.angle_gamma   90.00
#
_symmetry.space_group_name_H-M   'P 1'
#
loop_
_entity.id
_entity.type
_entity.pdbx_description
1 polymer ?
#
loop_
_entity_poly.entity_id
_entity_poly.type
_entity_poly.pdbx_seq_one_letter_code
_entity_poly.pdbx_strand_id
1 'polypeptide(L)'
;MVIRRYAKNSLANISTEENSIKPLFEKILSADNIAELMGYEGNAARMYFQGLAKCIDSDFKFKGRNRRPPKDPFNSMISLGYSILVNEIYSAIEQKGLNPYFGFLHRDAENHPTLASDLMEEWRATLVDTTVMSLINGHEISLDEFEVDYVNGGCYISREGLNIYLKKFERKLQIPIRYLKYIDYSVRLLNCK
;
A
#
# COMPACT_ATOMS: atom_id res chain seq x y z
N MET A 1 -0.78 -9.05 -10.70
CA MET A 1 -0.79 -8.67 -9.27
C MET A 1 0.61 -8.68 -8.70
N VAL A 2 0.92 -7.74 -7.81
CA VAL A 2 2.24 -7.63 -7.13
C VAL A 2 2.67 -8.94 -6.47
N ILE A 3 1.75 -9.66 -5.84
CA ILE A 3 2.02 -10.93 -5.15
C ILE A 3 2.63 -11.97 -6.11
N ARG A 4 2.14 -12.08 -7.35
CA ARG A 4 2.72 -12.99 -8.36
C ARG A 4 4.19 -12.74 -8.63
N ARG A 5 4.62 -11.47 -8.58
CA ARG A 5 6.02 -11.10 -8.80
C ARG A 5 6.89 -11.65 -7.66
N TYR A 6 6.44 -11.48 -6.43
CA TYR A 6 7.20 -11.92 -5.25
C TYR A 6 7.14 -13.43 -5.04
N ALA A 7 5.99 -14.07 -5.26
CA ALA A 7 5.86 -15.52 -5.16
C ALA A 7 6.76 -16.28 -6.14
N LYS A 8 6.97 -15.75 -7.35
CA LYS A 8 7.93 -16.31 -8.31
C LYS A 8 9.36 -16.32 -7.78
N ASN A 9 9.73 -15.30 -7.00
CA ASN A 9 11.08 -15.16 -6.46
C ASN A 9 11.28 -15.92 -5.14
N SER A 10 10.22 -16.13 -4.35
CA SER A 10 10.29 -16.78 -3.04
C SER A 10 9.89 -18.26 -3.03
N LEU A 11 9.51 -18.84 -4.19
CA LEU A 11 8.92 -20.18 -4.31
C LEU A 11 7.67 -20.41 -3.43
N ALA A 12 7.03 -19.34 -2.97
CA ALA A 12 5.88 -19.41 -2.08
C ALA A 12 4.62 -19.86 -2.84
N ASN A 13 3.88 -20.82 -2.27
CA ASN A 13 2.60 -21.24 -2.82
C ASN A 13 1.47 -20.28 -2.41
N ILE A 14 1.06 -19.44 -3.36
CA ILE A 14 -0.02 -18.45 -3.21
C ILE A 14 -1.34 -18.87 -3.90
N SER A 15 -1.46 -20.12 -4.32
CA SER A 15 -2.58 -20.60 -5.16
C SER A 15 -3.94 -20.41 -4.47
N THR A 16 -3.98 -20.61 -3.14
CA THR A 16 -5.18 -20.41 -2.32
C THR A 16 -5.64 -18.96 -2.36
N GLU A 17 -4.74 -18.01 -2.16
CA GLU A 17 -5.07 -16.58 -2.16
C GLU A 17 -5.49 -16.12 -3.56
N GLU A 18 -4.79 -16.56 -4.61
CA GLU A 18 -5.17 -16.22 -5.99
C GLU A 18 -6.56 -16.73 -6.36
N ASN A 19 -6.85 -17.98 -6.04
CA ASN A 19 -8.16 -18.58 -6.35
C ASN A 19 -9.28 -17.98 -5.49
N SER A 20 -8.96 -17.43 -4.32
CA SER A 20 -9.90 -16.69 -3.48
C SER A 20 -10.16 -15.27 -4.00
N ILE A 21 -9.15 -14.61 -4.57
CA ILE A 21 -9.27 -13.23 -5.09
C ILE A 21 -10.00 -13.18 -6.44
N LYS A 22 -9.75 -14.14 -7.35
CA LYS A 22 -10.37 -14.17 -8.69
C LYS A 22 -11.89 -13.97 -8.68
N PRO A 23 -12.70 -14.76 -7.93
CA PRO A 23 -14.15 -14.61 -7.94
C PRO A 23 -14.63 -13.31 -7.28
N LEU A 24 -13.80 -12.66 -6.44
CA LEU A 24 -14.15 -11.36 -5.85
C LEU A 24 -14.19 -10.25 -6.90
N PHE A 25 -13.41 -10.35 -7.99
CA PHE A 25 -13.48 -9.38 -9.08
C PHE A 25 -14.84 -9.36 -9.76
N GLU A 26 -15.40 -10.53 -10.06
CA GLU A 26 -16.73 -10.64 -10.67
C GLU A 26 -17.80 -10.06 -9.74
N LYS A 27 -17.69 -10.36 -8.44
CA LYS A 27 -18.59 -9.83 -7.41
C LYS A 27 -18.50 -8.31 -7.24
N ILE A 28 -17.31 -7.73 -7.36
CA ILE A 28 -17.12 -6.27 -7.34
C ILE A 28 -17.83 -5.61 -8.51
N LEU A 29 -17.76 -6.22 -9.71
CA LEU A 29 -18.42 -5.70 -10.92
C LEU A 29 -19.94 -5.82 -10.86
N SER A 30 -20.46 -6.78 -10.08
CA SER A 30 -21.90 -7.02 -9.91
C SER A 30 -22.45 -6.51 -8.57
N ALA A 31 -21.70 -5.71 -7.82
CA ALA A 31 -22.15 -5.23 -6.51
C ALA A 31 -23.28 -4.21 -6.66
N ASP A 32 -24.34 -4.36 -5.88
CA ASP A 32 -25.54 -3.52 -5.96
C ASP A 32 -25.40 -2.19 -5.22
N ASN A 33 -24.45 -2.11 -4.29
CA ASN A 33 -24.22 -0.92 -3.47
C ASN A 33 -22.76 -0.81 -2.97
N ILE A 34 -22.39 0.39 -2.50
CA ILE A 34 -21.03 0.70 -2.03
C ILE A 34 -20.62 -0.19 -0.85
N ALA A 35 -21.52 -0.49 0.09
CA ALA A 35 -21.18 -1.30 1.26
C ALA A 35 -20.80 -2.74 0.86
N GLU A 36 -21.51 -3.31 -0.11
CA GLU A 36 -21.20 -4.61 -0.67
C GLU A 36 -19.86 -4.60 -1.42
N LEU A 37 -19.63 -3.59 -2.27
CA LEU A 37 -18.37 -3.38 -2.98
C LEU A 37 -17.19 -3.31 -2.01
N MET A 38 -17.29 -2.49 -0.97
CA MET A 38 -16.27 -2.37 0.09
C MET A 38 -16.06 -3.70 0.84
N GLY A 39 -17.11 -4.49 1.03
CA GLY A 39 -17.02 -5.83 1.62
C GLY A 39 -16.18 -6.79 0.76
N TYR A 40 -16.40 -6.79 -0.55
CA TYR A 40 -15.59 -7.60 -1.48
C TYR A 40 -14.14 -7.12 -1.57
N GLU A 41 -13.93 -5.80 -1.60
CA GLU A 41 -12.61 -5.19 -1.59
C GLU A 41 -11.84 -5.56 -0.32
N GLY A 42 -12.45 -5.43 0.87
CA GLY A 42 -11.84 -5.81 2.14
C GLY A 42 -11.44 -7.29 2.19
N ASN A 43 -12.27 -8.17 1.63
CA ASN A 43 -11.96 -9.59 1.49
C ASN A 43 -10.77 -9.82 0.55
N ALA A 44 -10.73 -9.12 -0.59
CA ALA A 44 -9.63 -9.20 -1.55
C ALA A 44 -8.32 -8.69 -0.93
N ALA A 45 -8.38 -7.58 -0.19
CA ALA A 45 -7.26 -7.02 0.55
C ALA A 45 -6.73 -8.00 1.62
N ARG A 46 -7.62 -8.67 2.35
CA ARG A 46 -7.23 -9.70 3.34
C ARG A 46 -6.44 -10.84 2.68
N MET A 47 -6.97 -11.40 1.58
CA MET A 47 -6.28 -12.44 0.82
C MET A 47 -4.96 -11.94 0.23
N TYR A 48 -4.94 -10.68 -0.24
CA TYR A 48 -3.74 -10.06 -0.77
C TYR A 48 -2.61 -10.02 0.26
N PHE A 49 -2.89 -9.53 1.47
CA PHE A 49 -1.88 -9.46 2.52
C PHE A 49 -1.46 -10.83 3.04
N GLN A 50 -2.37 -11.81 3.08
CA GLN A 50 -1.99 -13.20 3.38
C GLN A 50 -1.02 -13.77 2.35
N GLY A 51 -1.23 -13.47 1.06
CA GLY A 51 -0.31 -13.87 0.00
C GLY A 51 1.06 -13.20 0.12
N LEU A 52 1.09 -11.89 0.44
CA LEU A 52 2.35 -11.18 0.72
C LEU A 52 3.09 -11.74 1.93
N ALA A 53 2.38 -12.10 3.01
CA ALA A 53 2.96 -12.70 4.21
C ALA A 53 3.70 -14.01 3.93
N LYS A 54 3.33 -14.74 2.87
CA LYS A 54 4.06 -15.95 2.44
C LYS A 54 5.34 -15.64 1.67
N CYS A 55 5.48 -14.42 1.17
CA CYS A 55 6.58 -14.01 0.30
C CYS A 55 7.60 -13.09 1.00
N ILE A 56 7.31 -12.68 2.23
CA ILE A 56 8.17 -11.83 3.05
C ILE A 56 9.28 -12.67 3.70
N ASP A 57 10.42 -12.06 3.97
CA ASP A 57 11.45 -12.67 4.80
C ASP A 57 10.88 -13.12 6.16
N SER A 58 11.26 -14.30 6.63
CA SER A 58 10.72 -14.92 7.85
C SER A 58 11.01 -14.15 9.12
N ASP A 59 12.08 -13.34 9.13
CA ASP A 59 12.44 -12.51 10.28
C ASP A 59 11.44 -11.36 10.46
N PHE A 60 10.84 -10.89 9.36
CA PHE A 60 9.81 -9.86 9.34
C PHE A 60 8.40 -10.47 9.47
N LYS A 61 8.12 -11.07 10.62
CA LYS A 61 6.83 -11.73 10.90
C LYS A 61 5.63 -10.82 10.62
N PHE A 62 4.83 -11.20 9.63
CA PHE A 62 3.61 -10.48 9.24
C PHE A 62 2.42 -11.44 9.21
N LYS A 63 1.40 -11.19 10.04
CA LYS A 63 0.19 -12.04 10.14
C LYS A 63 -1.04 -11.45 9.44
N GLY A 64 -0.91 -10.27 8.85
CA GLY A 64 -1.99 -9.51 8.25
C GLY A 64 -1.98 -8.04 8.68
N ARG A 65 -2.81 -7.23 8.03
CA ARG A 65 -2.86 -5.79 8.33
C ARG A 65 -3.41 -5.54 9.72
N ASN A 66 -2.68 -4.76 10.49
CA ASN A 66 -3.14 -4.11 11.70
C ASN A 66 -2.90 -2.60 11.58
N ARG A 67 -3.79 -1.81 12.19
CA ARG A 67 -3.74 -0.34 12.16
C ARG A 67 -3.84 0.16 13.60
N ARG A 68 -3.00 1.16 13.91
CA ARG A 68 -3.08 2.05 15.09
C ARG A 68 -3.25 1.35 16.46
N PRO A 69 -2.13 1.01 17.14
CA PRO A 69 -0.75 1.09 16.67
C PRO A 69 -0.38 -0.07 15.73
N PRO A 70 0.57 0.12 14.79
CA PRO A 70 1.18 -1.00 14.07
C PRO A 70 1.87 -1.94 15.07
N LYS A 71 1.75 -3.25 14.89
CA LYS A 71 2.26 -4.26 15.85
C LYS A 71 3.50 -5.00 15.36
N ASP A 72 3.98 -4.69 14.16
CA ASP A 72 5.12 -5.32 13.54
C ASP A 72 5.80 -4.37 12.53
N PRO A 73 7.09 -4.62 12.20
CA PRO A 73 7.87 -3.79 11.29
C PRO A 73 7.22 -3.59 9.91
N PHE A 74 6.60 -4.63 9.36
CA PHE A 74 5.94 -4.56 8.05
C PHE A 74 4.75 -3.60 8.09
N ASN A 75 3.86 -3.73 9.09
CA ASN A 75 2.74 -2.83 9.31
C ASN A 75 3.18 -1.38 9.59
N SER A 76 4.32 -1.20 10.26
CA SER A 76 4.91 0.12 10.50
C SER A 76 5.26 0.82 9.18
N MET A 77 6.03 0.15 8.32
CA MET A 77 6.47 0.69 7.03
C MET A 77 5.33 0.98 6.05
N ILE A 78 4.37 0.07 5.87
CA ILE A 78 3.25 0.31 4.95
C ILE A 78 2.31 1.39 5.47
N SER A 79 2.15 1.55 6.78
CA SER A 79 1.30 2.61 7.35
C SER A 79 1.96 3.98 7.19
N LEU A 80 3.29 4.07 7.35
CA LEU A 80 4.06 5.25 6.98
C LEU A 80 3.92 5.57 5.49
N GLY A 81 4.12 4.57 4.61
CA GLY A 81 4.01 4.74 3.17
C GLY A 81 2.64 5.22 2.69
N TYR A 82 1.56 4.64 3.22
CA TYR A 82 0.21 5.10 2.91
C TYR A 82 -0.03 6.54 3.40
N SER A 83 0.52 6.90 4.56
CA SER A 83 0.42 8.27 5.09
C SER A 83 1.16 9.27 4.21
N ILE A 84 2.35 8.93 3.71
CA ILE A 84 3.08 9.81 2.77
C ILE A 84 2.31 9.90 1.44
N LEU A 85 1.87 8.76 0.90
CA LEU A 85 1.21 8.70 -0.40
C LEU A 85 -0.10 9.50 -0.44
N VAL A 86 -0.94 9.40 0.60
CA VAL A 86 -2.18 10.18 0.65
C VAL A 86 -1.91 11.68 0.71
N ASN A 87 -0.84 12.11 1.39
CA ASN A 87 -0.44 13.53 1.45
C ASN A 87 0.09 14.05 0.10
N GLU A 88 0.84 13.24 -0.64
CA GLU A 88 1.28 13.58 -2.01
C GLU A 88 0.08 13.74 -2.95
N ILE A 89 -0.87 12.80 -2.89
CA ILE A 89 -2.09 12.86 -3.71
C ILE A 89 -2.95 14.05 -3.31
N TYR A 90 -3.14 14.29 -2.01
CA TYR A 90 -3.86 15.46 -1.50
C TYR A 90 -3.24 16.77 -2.03
N SER A 91 -1.93 16.91 -1.93
CA SER A 91 -1.21 18.08 -2.42
C SER A 91 -1.36 18.26 -3.93
N ALA A 92 -1.42 17.17 -4.71
CA ALA A 92 -1.66 17.21 -6.14
C ALA A 92 -3.10 17.60 -6.51
N ILE A 93 -4.09 17.13 -5.76
CA ILE A 93 -5.51 17.49 -5.91
C ILE A 93 -5.68 19.01 -5.68
N GLU A 94 -5.17 19.51 -4.56
CA GLU A 94 -5.22 20.94 -4.19
C GLU A 94 -4.56 21.82 -5.25
N GLN A 95 -3.37 21.44 -5.75
CA GLN A 95 -2.67 22.19 -6.80
C GLN A 95 -3.46 22.28 -8.12
N LYS A 96 -4.36 21.32 -8.39
CA LYS A 96 -5.22 21.34 -9.58
C LYS A 96 -6.59 21.99 -9.31
N GLY A 97 -6.81 22.54 -8.11
CA GLY A 97 -8.04 23.24 -7.73
C GLY A 97 -9.24 22.31 -7.52
N LEU A 98 -9.01 21.02 -7.33
CA LEU A 98 -10.05 20.05 -7.00
C LEU A 98 -10.27 20.04 -5.48
N ASN A 99 -11.48 19.68 -5.04
CA ASN A 99 -11.78 19.55 -3.60
C ASN A 99 -11.42 18.14 -3.10
N PRO A 100 -10.46 17.99 -2.16
CA PRO A 100 -10.01 16.68 -1.67
C PRO A 100 -11.02 15.89 -0.85
N TYR A 101 -12.10 16.52 -0.41
CA TYR A 101 -13.10 15.93 0.48
C TYR A 101 -14.34 15.41 -0.27
N PHE A 102 -14.42 15.59 -1.59
CA PHE A 102 -15.47 14.99 -2.43
C PHE A 102 -15.01 13.67 -3.06
N GLY A 103 -14.97 12.60 -2.25
CA GLY A 103 -14.75 11.22 -2.70
C GLY A 103 -16.03 10.54 -3.19
N PHE A 104 -15.85 9.43 -3.92
CA PHE A 104 -16.92 8.61 -4.49
C PHE A 104 -17.16 7.32 -3.70
N LEU A 105 -16.10 6.68 -3.22
CA LEU A 105 -16.17 5.36 -2.55
C LEU A 105 -16.13 5.48 -1.03
N HIS A 106 -15.15 6.20 -0.49
CA HIS A 106 -15.07 6.45 0.95
C HIS A 106 -16.08 7.54 1.35
N ARG A 107 -17.21 7.17 1.96
CA ARG A 107 -18.18 8.14 2.51
C ARG A 107 -17.76 8.68 3.88
N ASP A 108 -18.01 9.96 4.08
CA ASP A 108 -17.75 10.82 5.23
C ASP A 108 -17.47 10.10 6.56
N ALA A 109 -16.18 9.87 6.83
CA ALA A 109 -15.66 10.06 8.17
C ALA A 109 -15.25 11.54 8.26
N GLU A 110 -15.92 12.32 9.11
CA GLU A 110 -15.68 13.76 9.27
C GLU A 110 -14.16 14.07 9.29
N ASN A 111 -13.71 14.96 8.40
CA ASN A 111 -12.33 15.45 8.24
C ASN A 111 -11.31 14.53 7.54
N HIS A 112 -11.72 13.45 6.83
CA HIS A 112 -10.80 12.65 6.00
C HIS A 112 -10.84 13.08 4.52
N PRO A 113 -9.69 13.28 3.82
CA PRO A 113 -9.68 13.61 2.40
C PRO A 113 -10.06 12.38 1.55
N THR A 114 -11.36 12.19 1.37
CA THR A 114 -11.98 11.01 0.75
C THR A 114 -11.56 10.84 -0.72
N LEU A 115 -11.42 11.92 -1.49
CA LEU A 115 -10.93 11.84 -2.88
C LEU A 115 -9.47 11.39 -2.94
N ALA A 116 -8.62 11.89 -2.03
CA ALA A 116 -7.23 11.46 -1.95
C ALA A 116 -7.12 9.98 -1.58
N SER A 117 -8.01 9.51 -0.69
CA SER A 117 -8.11 8.11 -0.29
C SER A 117 -8.53 7.22 -1.47
N ASP A 118 -9.55 7.63 -2.23
CA ASP A 118 -10.01 6.90 -3.41
C ASP A 118 -8.92 6.79 -4.48
N LEU A 119 -8.26 7.92 -4.79
CA LEU A 119 -7.18 7.93 -5.78
C LEU A 119 -5.96 7.13 -5.32
N MET A 120 -5.72 7.03 -4.01
CA MET A 120 -4.59 6.28 -3.46
C MET A 120 -4.68 4.78 -3.73
N GLU A 121 -5.87 4.18 -3.81
CA GLU A 121 -6.05 2.73 -3.89
C GLU A 121 -5.29 2.09 -5.07
N GLU A 122 -5.27 2.74 -6.23
CA GLU A 122 -4.54 2.29 -7.43
C GLU A 122 -3.00 2.22 -7.23
N TRP A 123 -2.49 3.00 -6.28
CA TRP A 123 -1.05 3.20 -6.08
C TRP A 123 -0.48 2.45 -4.89
N ARG A 124 -1.32 2.00 -3.93
CA ARG A 124 -0.86 1.34 -2.69
C ARG A 124 0.01 0.12 -2.97
N ALA A 125 -0.52 -0.80 -3.77
CA ALA A 125 0.19 -2.04 -4.08
C ALA A 125 1.46 -1.77 -4.92
N THR A 126 1.38 -0.85 -5.89
CA THR A 126 2.44 -0.64 -6.88
C THR A 126 3.59 0.21 -6.36
N LEU A 127 3.32 1.19 -5.49
CA LEU A 127 4.32 2.08 -4.91
C LEU A 127 4.73 1.63 -3.51
N VAL A 128 3.79 1.57 -2.57
CA VAL A 128 4.09 1.37 -1.15
C VAL A 128 4.43 -0.10 -0.87
N ASP A 129 3.53 -1.02 -1.19
CA ASP A 129 3.72 -2.43 -0.82
C ASP A 129 4.95 -3.03 -1.52
N THR A 130 5.21 -2.68 -2.79
CA THR A 130 6.44 -3.11 -3.47
C THR A 130 7.70 -2.48 -2.89
N THR A 131 7.64 -1.27 -2.33
CA THR A 131 8.79 -0.64 -1.67
C THR A 131 9.13 -1.39 -0.40
N VAL A 132 8.14 -1.69 0.44
CA VAL A 132 8.35 -2.45 1.68
C VAL A 132 8.88 -3.85 1.39
N MET A 133 8.24 -4.58 0.48
CA MET A 133 8.70 -5.91 0.08
C MET A 133 10.10 -5.89 -0.53
N SER A 134 10.47 -4.82 -1.25
CA SER A 134 11.84 -4.67 -1.78
C SER A 134 12.87 -4.41 -0.69
N LEU A 135 12.54 -3.56 0.29
CA LEU A 135 13.45 -3.24 1.39
C LEU A 135 13.77 -4.49 2.22
N ILE A 136 12.73 -5.26 2.56
CA ILE A 136 12.88 -6.47 3.38
C ILE A 136 13.61 -7.56 2.61
N ASN A 137 13.06 -8.02 1.48
CA ASN A 137 13.63 -9.17 0.76
C ASN A 137 14.98 -8.82 0.09
N GLY A 138 15.26 -7.52 -0.09
CA GLY A 138 16.56 -7.02 -0.54
C GLY A 138 17.57 -6.84 0.58
N HIS A 139 17.20 -7.11 1.84
CA HIS A 139 18.02 -6.91 3.04
C HIS A 139 18.58 -5.47 3.15
N GLU A 140 17.79 -4.48 2.70
CA GLU A 140 18.15 -3.06 2.77
C GLU A 140 17.74 -2.42 4.10
N ILE A 141 16.87 -3.07 4.87
CA ILE A 141 16.46 -2.67 6.22
C ILE A 141 16.48 -3.91 7.12
N SER A 142 16.90 -3.75 8.37
CA SER A 142 16.95 -4.83 9.36
C SER A 142 15.92 -4.62 10.47
N LEU A 143 15.86 -5.54 11.43
CA LEU A 143 14.98 -5.41 12.59
C LEU A 143 15.47 -4.36 13.59
N ASP A 144 16.76 -4.00 13.56
CA ASP A 144 17.38 -3.00 14.45
C ASP A 144 16.86 -1.57 14.17
N GLU A 145 16.28 -1.35 12.99
CA GLU A 145 15.67 -0.11 12.55
C GLU A 145 14.22 0.06 13.03
N PHE A 146 13.79 -0.76 14.01
CA PHE A 146 12.46 -0.71 14.59
C PHE A 146 12.50 -0.70 16.11
N GLU A 147 11.69 0.16 16.69
CA GLU A 147 11.53 0.31 18.13
C GLU A 147 10.14 -0.19 18.54
N VAL A 148 10.10 -1.02 19.59
CA VAL A 148 8.84 -1.49 20.17
C VAL A 148 8.52 -0.63 21.38
N ASP A 149 7.41 0.08 21.32
CA ASP A 149 6.80 0.73 22.46
C ASP A 149 6.09 -0.35 23.31
N TYR A 150 6.75 -0.78 24.38
CA TYR A 150 6.21 -1.79 25.30
C TYR A 150 5.04 -1.29 26.15
N VAL A 151 4.82 0.04 26.24
CA VAL A 151 3.71 0.62 27.00
C VAL A 151 2.43 0.55 26.19
N ASN A 152 2.47 0.96 24.91
CA ASN A 152 1.31 0.98 24.03
C ASN A 152 1.22 -0.23 23.09
N GLY A 153 2.24 -1.10 23.07
CA GLY A 153 2.33 -2.29 22.22
C GLY A 153 2.53 -1.97 20.73
N GLY A 154 3.10 -0.81 20.41
CA GLY A 154 3.33 -0.35 19.03
C GLY A 154 4.75 -0.65 18.53
N CYS A 155 4.91 -0.87 17.23
CA CYS A 155 6.19 -1.04 16.56
C CYS A 155 6.41 0.12 15.58
N TYR A 156 7.41 0.95 15.84
CA TYR A 156 7.69 2.17 15.09
C TYR A 156 9.04 2.07 14.41
N ILE A 157 9.15 2.70 13.23
CA ILE A 157 10.42 2.79 12.53
C ILE A 157 11.34 3.80 13.25
N SER A 158 12.61 3.44 13.42
CA SER A 158 13.61 4.35 13.99
C SER A 158 13.94 5.47 13.01
N ARG A 159 14.74 6.45 13.47
CA ARG A 159 15.17 7.56 12.61
C ARG A 159 16.06 7.08 11.45
N GLU A 160 16.93 6.12 11.71
CA GLU A 160 17.80 5.48 10.72
C GLU A 160 16.95 4.69 9.71
N GLY A 161 16.00 3.90 10.19
CA GLY A 161 15.04 3.17 9.34
C GLY A 161 14.22 4.11 8.47
N LEU A 162 13.77 5.25 9.02
CA LEU A 162 13.01 6.26 8.29
C LEU A 162 13.82 6.83 7.11
N ASN A 163 15.10 7.14 7.31
CA ASN A 163 15.97 7.62 6.24
C ASN A 163 16.16 6.58 5.12
N ILE A 164 16.35 5.30 5.49
CA ILE A 164 16.44 4.19 4.52
C ILE A 164 15.14 4.08 3.71
N TYR A 165 14.01 4.09 4.42
CA TYR A 165 12.68 3.99 3.83
C TYR A 165 12.40 5.13 2.85
N LEU A 166 12.56 6.38 3.29
CA LEU A 166 12.29 7.57 2.49
C LEU A 166 13.16 7.61 1.23
N LYS A 167 14.46 7.32 1.35
CA LYS A 167 15.37 7.28 0.20
C LYS A 167 14.92 6.27 -0.86
N LYS A 168 14.41 5.11 -0.46
CA LYS A 168 13.87 4.11 -1.39
C LYS A 168 12.54 4.54 -1.97
N PHE A 169 11.65 5.06 -1.14
CA PHE A 169 10.30 5.45 -1.54
C PHE A 169 10.31 6.65 -2.49
N GLU A 170 11.09 7.69 -2.21
CA GLU A 170 11.27 8.84 -3.11
C GLU A 170 11.78 8.41 -4.49
N ARG A 171 12.80 7.54 -4.53
CA ARG A 171 13.28 6.96 -5.79
C ARG A 171 12.17 6.24 -6.53
N LYS A 172 11.31 5.50 -5.82
CA LYS A 172 10.15 4.81 -6.39
C LYS A 172 9.15 5.79 -7.01
N LEU A 173 8.85 6.89 -6.31
CA LEU A 173 7.92 7.94 -6.78
C LEU A 173 8.43 8.68 -8.03
N GLN A 174 9.75 8.74 -8.21
CA GLN A 174 10.39 9.35 -9.38
C GLN A 174 10.48 8.43 -10.60
N ILE A 175 10.15 7.14 -10.46
CA ILE A 175 10.20 6.20 -11.60
C ILE A 175 9.17 6.65 -12.65
N PRO A 176 9.59 6.88 -13.91
CA PRO A 176 8.67 7.18 -14.99
C PRO A 176 7.74 5.99 -15.26
N ILE A 177 6.43 6.21 -15.17
CA ILE A 177 5.41 5.22 -15.49
C ILE A 177 4.80 5.56 -16.86
N ARG A 178 4.76 4.56 -17.74
CA ARG A 178 4.03 4.61 -19.02
C ARG A 178 2.79 3.73 -18.92
N TYR A 179 1.77 4.23 -18.22
CA TYR A 179 0.50 3.50 -18.05
C TYR A 179 -0.50 3.84 -19.15
N LEU A 180 -0.55 5.11 -19.54
CA LEU A 180 -1.47 5.61 -20.54
C LEU A 180 -0.85 5.42 -21.93
N LYS A 181 -1.29 4.38 -22.64
CA LYS A 181 -0.79 4.06 -24.00
C LYS A 181 -1.04 5.16 -25.04
N TYR A 182 -1.90 6.12 -24.71
CA TYR A 182 -2.30 7.23 -25.57
C TYR A 182 -1.48 8.51 -25.35
N ILE A 183 -0.49 8.51 -24.45
CA ILE A 183 0.46 9.62 -24.27
C ILE A 183 1.89 9.13 -24.49
N ASP A 184 2.68 9.94 -25.20
CA ASP A 184 4.08 9.62 -25.51
C ASP A 184 5.08 10.05 -24.43
N TYR A 185 4.62 10.71 -23.37
CA TYR A 185 5.46 11.12 -22.24
C TYR A 185 5.25 10.22 -21.02
N SER A 186 6.33 9.98 -20.28
CA SER A 186 6.26 9.26 -19.01
C SER A 186 5.77 10.17 -17.90
N VAL A 187 4.81 9.69 -17.10
CA VAL A 187 4.29 10.41 -15.94
C VAL A 187 5.04 9.98 -14.70
N ARG A 188 5.33 10.93 -13.81
CA ARG A 188 5.89 10.69 -12.47
C ARG A 188 4.90 11.23 -11.45
N LEU A 189 4.75 10.55 -10.31
CA LEU A 189 3.81 11.02 -9.28
C LEU A 189 4.20 12.42 -8.77
N LEU A 190 5.49 12.67 -8.60
CA LEU A 190 6.03 13.93 -8.06
C LEU A 190 6.09 15.09 -9.05
N ASN A 191 5.79 14.90 -10.34
CA ASN A 191 5.90 15.94 -11.37
C ASN A 191 4.58 16.18 -12.11
N CYS A 192 3.47 16.35 -11.38
CA CYS A 192 2.28 17.02 -11.91
C CYS A 192 2.46 18.55 -11.85
N LYS A 193 3.52 19.09 -12.47
CA LYS A 193 3.57 20.53 -12.79
C LYS A 193 2.64 20.77 -13.98
#